data_AF-A0AB33SGZ1-F1
#
_entry.id   AF-A0AB33SGZ1-F1
#
_cell.length_a   1.000
_cell.length_b   1.000
_cell.length_c   1.000
_cell.angle_alpha   90.00
_cell.angle_beta   90.00
_cell.angle_gamma   90.00
#
_symmetry.space_group_name_H-M   'P 1'
#
loop_
_entity.id
_entity.type
_entity.pdbx_description
1 polymer ?
#
loop_
_entity_poly.entity_id
_entity_poly.type
_entity_poly.pdbx_seq_one_letter_code
_entity_poly.pdbx_strand_id
1 'polypeptide(L)'
;MAALPYMQLYIADYLADTMHLSAEEHGAYLLLMFNYWQTGKPIPKNRLAKIARLTNERWVDVEPSLREFFCDNGDEWMHLRIEEDLASVREKLTKKSAAGKASVQARRSRKEADVQTKQERNLTGVQTDVGVVFEHDAGFALIFPDICYHLTHYKPAAADIPVASDNPAHYADAIRYNARTPLQGSLLPLTRLVWA
;
A
#
# COMPACT_ATOMS: atom_id res chain seq x y z
N MET A 1 15.54 5.46 5.23
CA MET A 1 14.50 4.93 6.13
C MET A 1 13.46 4.25 5.26
N ALA A 2 12.86 3.13 5.71
CA ALA A 2 11.69 2.59 5.02
C ALA A 2 10.62 3.69 5.00
N ALA A 3 10.10 4.04 3.82
CA ALA A 3 9.04 5.02 3.71
C ALA A 3 7.84 4.53 4.52
N LEU A 4 7.26 5.41 5.34
CA LEU A 4 5.99 5.10 5.99
C LEU A 4 4.94 4.82 4.89
N PRO A 5 4.01 3.88 5.12
CA PRO A 5 2.91 3.66 4.21
C PRO A 5 2.02 4.91 4.12
N TYR A 6 0.98 4.82 3.28
CA TYR A 6 -0.02 5.87 3.15
C TYR A 6 -0.65 6.25 4.50
N MET A 7 -0.98 7.53 4.67
CA MET A 7 -1.73 8.03 5.82
C MET A 7 -3.22 7.84 5.59
N GLN A 8 -3.95 7.34 6.59
CA GLN A 8 -5.41 7.25 6.54
C GLN A 8 -6.01 8.56 7.08
N LEU A 9 -6.88 9.20 6.30
CA LEU A 9 -7.59 10.40 6.71
C LEU A 9 -9.09 10.21 6.51
N TYR A 10 -9.84 10.21 7.61
CA TYR A 10 -11.29 10.07 7.59
C TYR A 10 -11.92 11.46 7.51
N ILE A 11 -12.47 11.78 6.34
CA ILE A 11 -12.97 13.14 6.03
C ILE A 11 -14.11 13.54 6.95
N ALA A 12 -15.02 12.62 7.28
CA ALA A 12 -16.15 12.91 8.15
C ALA A 12 -15.71 13.30 9.56
N ASP A 13 -14.84 12.50 10.19
CA ASP A 13 -14.27 12.80 11.51
C ASP A 13 -13.48 14.11 11.48
N TYR A 14 -12.65 14.29 10.46
CA TYR A 14 -11.84 15.50 10.29
C TYR A 14 -12.74 16.74 10.24
N LEU A 15 -13.78 16.74 9.41
CA LEU A 15 -14.68 17.89 9.31
C LEU A 15 -15.52 18.09 10.57
N ALA A 16 -15.90 17.03 11.27
CA ALA A 16 -16.63 17.13 12.53
C ALA A 16 -15.84 17.92 13.58
N ASP A 17 -14.53 17.66 13.69
CA ASP A 17 -13.68 18.32 14.69
C ASP A 17 -13.18 19.70 14.24
N THR A 18 -13.03 19.93 12.93
CA THR A 18 -12.35 21.12 12.39
C THR A 18 -13.27 22.16 11.75
N MET A 19 -14.59 21.95 11.71
CA MET A 19 -15.55 22.83 10.98
C MET A 19 -15.47 24.33 11.35
N HIS A 20 -15.04 24.64 12.56
CA HIS A 20 -14.95 26.00 13.08
C HIS A 20 -13.70 26.75 12.60
N LEU A 21 -12.74 26.04 12.01
CA LEU A 21 -11.50 26.63 11.49
C LEU A 21 -11.75 27.39 10.18
N SER A 22 -10.99 28.45 9.98
CA SER A 22 -10.89 29.13 8.70
C SER A 22 -10.13 28.27 7.68
N ALA A 23 -10.26 28.61 6.39
CA ALA A 23 -9.55 27.91 5.32
C ALA A 23 -8.01 27.94 5.48
N GLU A 24 -7.47 29.03 6.03
CA GLU A 24 -6.03 29.16 6.33
C GLU A 24 -5.62 28.21 7.46
N GLU A 25 -6.38 28.19 8.55
CA GLU A 25 -6.14 27.31 9.70
C GLU A 25 -6.25 25.83 9.32
N HIS A 26 -7.22 25.46 8.49
CA HIS A 26 -7.30 24.12 7.91
C HIS A 26 -6.02 23.75 7.14
N GLY A 27 -5.54 24.66 6.28
CA GLY A 27 -4.30 24.44 5.53
C GLY A 27 -3.09 24.26 6.45
N ALA A 28 -2.95 25.12 7.46
CA ALA A 28 -1.89 25.06 8.45
C ALA A 28 -1.94 23.75 9.24
N TYR A 29 -3.12 23.34 9.70
CA TYR A 29 -3.33 22.09 10.43
C TYR A 29 -2.93 20.87 9.60
N LEU A 30 -3.41 20.77 8.36
CA LEU A 30 -3.08 19.67 7.46
C LEU A 30 -1.57 19.58 7.19
N LEU A 31 -0.91 20.71 6.98
CA LEU A 31 0.55 20.74 6.77
C LEU A 31 1.32 20.23 8.00
N LEU A 32 0.88 20.59 9.20
CA LEU A 32 1.45 20.06 10.45
C LEU A 32 1.20 18.55 10.56
N MET A 33 -0.02 18.07 10.31
CA MET A 33 -0.33 16.63 10.31
C MET A 33 0.54 15.85 9.31
N PHE A 34 0.71 16.36 8.08
CA PHE A 34 1.53 15.71 7.07
C PHE A 34 3.01 15.66 7.47
N ASN A 35 3.53 16.75 8.04
CA ASN A 35 4.90 16.76 8.53
C ASN A 35 5.11 15.79 9.69
N TYR A 36 4.14 15.74 10.60
CA TYR A 36 4.12 14.79 11.71
C TYR A 36 4.17 13.36 11.20
N TRP A 37 3.28 13.00 10.26
CA TRP A 37 3.23 11.67 9.66
C TRP A 37 4.55 11.33 8.98
N GLN A 38 5.07 12.22 8.12
CA GLN A 38 6.30 11.97 7.37
C GLN A 38 7.51 11.77 8.28
N THR A 39 7.61 12.56 9.35
CA THR A 39 8.74 12.49 10.29
C THR A 39 8.56 11.35 11.29
N GLY A 40 7.31 11.02 11.63
CA GLY A 40 6.93 10.06 12.67
C GLY A 40 7.39 10.49 14.06
N LYS A 41 7.51 11.81 14.30
CA LYS A 41 8.00 12.41 15.54
C LYS A 41 7.20 13.68 15.88
N PRO A 42 7.15 14.05 17.17
CA PRO A 42 6.62 15.34 17.61
C PRO A 42 7.27 16.52 16.89
N ILE A 43 6.52 17.61 16.74
CA ILE A 43 6.97 18.80 16.02
C ILE A 43 7.55 19.81 17.03
N PRO A 44 8.82 20.22 16.89
CA PRO A 44 9.38 21.23 17.77
C PRO A 44 8.80 22.61 17.48
N LYS A 45 8.51 23.38 18.54
CA LYS A 45 7.80 24.67 18.45
C LYS A 45 8.48 25.70 17.54
N ASN A 46 9.82 25.71 17.52
CA ASN A 46 10.62 26.60 16.70
C ASN A 46 10.41 26.44 15.18
N ARG A 47 9.73 25.38 14.73
CA ARG A 47 9.49 25.08 13.32
C ARG A 47 8.03 25.14 12.91
N LEU A 48 7.09 25.34 13.85
CA LEU A 48 5.65 25.27 13.58
C LEU A 48 5.21 26.24 12.48
N ALA A 49 5.51 27.53 12.63
CA ALA A 49 5.19 28.56 11.63
C ALA A 49 5.77 28.22 10.24
N LYS A 50 7.02 27.75 10.21
CA LYS A 50 7.72 27.38 8.96
C LYS A 50 7.09 26.17 8.27
N ILE A 51 6.65 25.17 9.03
CA ILE A 51 6.00 23.96 8.50
C ILE A 51 4.59 24.30 8.01
N ALA A 52 3.84 25.09 8.79
CA ALA A 52 2.52 25.60 8.43
C ALA A 52 2.55 26.59 7.25
N ARG A 53 3.74 27.03 6.81
CA ARG A 53 3.95 28.01 5.74
C ARG A 53 3.34 29.38 6.06
N LEU A 54 3.32 29.74 7.34
CA LEU A 54 2.84 31.03 7.81
C LEU A 54 4.03 31.92 8.22
N THR A 55 3.82 33.23 8.16
CA THR A 55 4.75 34.19 8.76
C THR A 55 4.66 34.10 10.28
N ASN A 56 5.72 34.51 10.99
CA ASN A 56 5.70 34.48 12.46
C ASN A 56 4.61 35.38 13.04
N GLU A 57 4.31 36.51 12.40
CA GLU A 57 3.21 37.39 12.80
C GLU A 57 1.87 36.68 12.70
N ARG A 58 1.60 36.04 11.55
CA ARG A 58 0.33 35.35 11.32
C ARG A 58 0.18 34.08 12.16
N TRP A 59 1.29 33.42 12.45
CA TRP A 59 1.32 32.26 13.31
C TRP A 59 0.76 32.55 14.71
N VAL A 60 1.02 33.74 15.27
CA VAL A 60 0.52 34.11 16.61
C VAL A 60 -1.01 34.10 16.67
N ASP A 61 -1.69 34.44 15.58
CA ASP A 61 -3.16 34.43 15.50
C ASP A 61 -3.72 33.01 15.33
N VAL A 62 -3.02 32.17 14.56
CA VAL A 62 -3.46 30.81 14.19
C VAL A 62 -3.11 29.77 15.26
N GLU A 63 -2.01 29.98 15.98
CA GLU A 63 -1.50 29.04 16.99
C GLU A 63 -2.56 28.67 18.05
N PRO A 64 -3.34 29.61 18.64
CA PRO A 64 -4.33 29.28 19.65
C PRO A 64 -5.39 28.30 19.16
N SER A 65 -5.92 28.51 17.95
CA SER A 65 -6.92 27.62 17.33
C SER A 65 -6.33 26.23 17.09
N LEU A 66 -5.08 26.15 16.63
CA LEU A 66 -4.44 24.87 16.35
C LEU A 66 -4.01 24.12 17.60
N ARG A 67 -3.67 24.84 18.67
CA ARG A 67 -3.20 24.25 19.94
C ARG A 67 -4.22 23.27 20.52
N GLU A 68 -5.51 23.44 20.27
CA GLU A 68 -6.57 22.54 20.76
C GLU A 68 -6.43 21.10 20.25
N PHE A 69 -5.84 20.90 19.06
CA PHE A 69 -5.68 19.58 18.45
C PHE A 69 -4.38 18.88 18.86
N PHE A 70 -3.46 19.58 19.53
CA PHE A 70 -2.14 19.04 19.89
C PHE A 70 -1.92 19.05 21.40
N CYS A 71 -1.27 18.01 21.91
CA CYS A 71 -0.73 18.02 23.26
C CYS A 71 0.60 18.75 23.28
N ASP A 72 0.69 19.79 24.09
CA ASP A 72 1.91 20.58 24.28
C ASP A 72 2.74 20.03 25.45
N ASN A 73 3.92 19.49 25.16
CA ASN A 73 4.86 18.97 26.15
C ASN A 73 5.83 20.04 26.68
N GLY A 74 5.65 21.31 26.31
CA GLY A 74 6.55 22.41 26.61
C GLY A 74 7.40 22.80 25.41
N ASP A 75 8.13 21.84 24.82
CA ASP A 75 9.05 22.08 23.71
C ASP A 75 8.51 21.62 22.34
N GLU A 76 7.62 20.64 22.35
CA GLU A 76 7.13 19.95 21.16
C GLU A 76 5.61 19.77 21.21
N TRP A 77 4.99 19.78 20.04
CA TRP A 77 3.58 19.45 19.83
C TRP A 77 3.44 18.00 19.41
N MET A 78 2.62 17.26 20.16
CA MET A 78 2.27 15.88 19.89
C MET A 78 0.83 15.76 19.41
N HIS A 79 0.58 14.85 18.47
CA HIS A 79 -0.77 14.59 17.97
C HIS A 79 -1.18 13.15 18.32
N LEU A 80 -2.15 12.99 19.23
CA LEU A 80 -2.52 11.69 19.79
C LEU A 80 -2.99 10.68 18.74
N ARG A 81 -3.96 11.07 17.90
CA ARG A 81 -4.47 10.21 16.82
C ARG A 81 -3.37 9.69 15.89
N ILE A 82 -2.43 10.56 15.50
CA ILE A 82 -1.33 10.20 14.61
C ILE A 82 -0.35 9.24 15.33
N GLU A 83 -0.08 9.44 16.63
CA GLU A 83 0.77 8.53 17.39
C GLU A 83 0.17 7.11 17.47
N GLU A 84 -1.14 6.99 17.66
CA GLU A 84 -1.84 5.70 17.65
C GLU A 84 -1.72 5.02 16.28
N ASP A 85 -1.95 5.75 15.20
CA ASP A 85 -1.81 5.24 13.83
C ASP A 85 -0.36 4.81 13.54
N LEU A 86 0.62 5.61 13.95
CA LEU A 86 2.04 5.29 13.81
C LEU A 86 2.43 4.06 14.61
N ALA A 87 1.89 3.87 15.82
CA ALA A 87 2.11 2.67 16.62
C ALA A 87 1.60 1.41 15.90
N SER A 88 0.38 1.47 15.34
CA SER A 88 -0.21 0.38 14.55
C SER A 88 0.62 0.06 13.30
N VAL A 89 1.10 1.09 12.58
CA VAL A 89 1.97 0.93 11.42
C VAL A 89 3.31 0.29 11.81
N ARG A 90 3.95 0.78 12.88
CA ARG A 90 5.22 0.25 13.38
C ARG A 90 5.08 -1.22 13.74
N GLU A 91 4.01 -1.61 14.43
CA GLU A 91 3.74 -3.02 14.77
C GLU A 91 3.61 -3.91 13.53
N LYS A 92 2.88 -3.45 12.50
CA LYS A 92 2.75 -4.19 11.24
C LYS A 92 4.09 -4.33 10.52
N LEU A 93 4.91 -3.28 10.52
CA LEU A 93 6.22 -3.29 9.90
C LEU A 93 7.21 -4.20 10.64
N THR A 94 7.20 -4.22 11.98
CA THR A 94 8.09 -5.10 12.77
C THR A 94 7.74 -6.57 12.55
N LYS A 95 6.45 -6.93 12.56
CA LYS A 95 5.99 -8.31 12.26
C LYS A 95 6.42 -8.75 10.87
N LYS A 96 6.21 -7.90 9.85
CA LYS A 96 6.64 -8.19 8.47
C LYS A 96 8.16 -8.32 8.34
N SER A 97 8.91 -7.44 9.01
CA SER A 97 10.38 -7.50 9.01
C SER A 97 10.88 -8.79 9.69
N ALA A 98 10.32 -9.16 10.84
CA ALA A 98 10.67 -10.38 11.56
C ALA A 98 10.37 -11.63 10.72
N ALA A 99 9.19 -11.71 10.10
CA ALA A 99 8.82 -12.81 9.20
C ALA A 99 9.76 -12.91 7.98
N GLY A 100 10.14 -11.76 7.40
CA GLY A 100 11.10 -11.71 6.29
C GLY A 100 12.48 -12.23 6.69
N LYS A 101 13.01 -11.80 7.85
CA LYS A 101 14.29 -12.28 8.39
C LYS A 101 14.24 -13.78 8.71
N ALA A 102 13.17 -14.25 9.34
CA ALA A 102 12.98 -15.66 9.66
C ALA A 102 12.91 -16.52 8.39
N SER A 103 12.21 -16.05 7.35
CA SER A 103 12.13 -16.74 6.06
C SER A 103 13.50 -16.85 5.38
N VAL A 104 14.29 -15.77 5.39
CA VAL A 104 15.67 -15.79 4.84
C VAL A 104 16.56 -16.74 5.65
N GLN A 105 16.51 -16.71 6.97
CA GLN A 105 17.28 -17.62 7.83
C GLN A 105 16.89 -19.09 7.60
N ALA A 106 15.59 -19.39 7.52
CA ALA A 106 15.10 -20.74 7.22
C ALA A 106 15.54 -21.26 5.85
N ARG A 107 15.63 -20.38 4.83
CA ARG A 107 16.18 -20.74 3.51
C ARG A 107 17.68 -21.03 3.58
N ARG A 108 18.43 -20.25 4.37
CA ARG A 108 19.88 -20.47 4.56
C ARG A 108 20.17 -21.77 5.29
N SER A 109 19.50 -22.02 6.41
CA SER A 109 19.69 -23.26 7.18
C SER A 109 19.28 -24.50 6.39
N ARG A 110 18.21 -24.45 5.59
CA ARG A 110 17.85 -25.55 4.67
C ARG A 110 18.93 -25.81 3.63
N LYS A 111 19.53 -24.75 3.06
CA LYS A 111 20.62 -24.89 2.10
C LYS A 111 21.87 -25.48 2.75
N GLU A 112 22.23 -25.04 3.95
CA GLU A 112 23.37 -25.57 4.71
C GLU A 112 23.16 -27.05 5.08
N ALA A 113 21.95 -27.42 5.52
CA ALA A 113 21.59 -28.81 5.82
C ALA A 113 21.65 -29.71 4.58
N ASP A 114 21.20 -29.24 3.41
CA ASP A 114 21.29 -30.00 2.15
C ASP A 114 22.75 -30.21 1.73
N VAL A 115 23.60 -29.19 1.89
CA VAL A 115 25.05 -29.29 1.64
C VAL A 115 25.72 -30.30 2.58
N GLN A 116 25.39 -30.28 3.88
CA GLN A 116 25.90 -31.24 4.86
C GLN A 116 25.42 -32.66 4.55
N THR A 117 24.13 -32.85 4.27
CA THR A 117 23.57 -34.17 3.92
C THR A 117 24.21 -34.75 2.64
N LYS A 118 24.62 -33.90 1.70
CA LYS A 118 25.34 -34.32 0.49
C LYS A 118 26.81 -34.66 0.78
N GLN A 119 27.48 -33.93 1.67
CA GLN A 119 28.85 -34.25 2.11
C GLN A 119 28.92 -35.55 2.91
N GLU A 120 27.99 -35.78 3.85
CA GLU A 120 27.93 -37.01 4.64
C GLU A 120 27.71 -38.24 3.75
N ARG A 121 26.80 -38.18 2.78
CA ARG A 121 26.59 -39.25 1.78
C ARG A 121 27.86 -39.60 1.00
N ASN A 122 28.72 -38.62 0.72
CA ASN A 122 29.99 -38.84 0.03
C ASN A 122 31.07 -39.45 0.96
N LEU A 123 30.96 -39.27 2.28
CA LEU A 123 31.91 -39.75 3.28
C LEU A 123 31.62 -41.19 3.76
N THR A 124 30.34 -41.60 3.84
CA THR A 124 29.96 -42.96 4.30
C THR A 124 30.07 -44.05 3.22
N GLY A 125 30.54 -43.72 2.01
CA GLY A 125 30.93 -44.71 1.01
C GLY A 125 29.81 -45.63 0.48
N VAL A 126 28.54 -45.32 0.71
CA VAL A 126 27.43 -46.02 0.05
C VAL A 126 27.23 -45.40 -1.33
N GLN A 127 28.10 -45.76 -2.28
CA GLN A 127 27.78 -45.62 -3.70
C GLN A 127 26.73 -46.67 -4.03
N THR A 128 25.44 -46.30 -4.01
CA THR A 128 24.48 -46.96 -4.89
C THR A 128 24.73 -46.39 -6.28
N ASP A 129 25.69 -46.96 -6.98
CA ASP A 129 25.84 -46.77 -8.42
C ASP A 129 24.66 -47.48 -9.11
N VAL A 130 23.52 -46.77 -9.15
CA VAL A 130 22.53 -46.96 -10.19
C VAL A 130 22.48 -45.62 -10.91
N GLY A 131 23.35 -45.47 -11.89
CA GLY A 131 23.33 -44.36 -12.82
C GLY A 131 21.96 -44.25 -13.49
N VAL A 132 21.10 -43.39 -12.97
CA VAL A 132 20.01 -42.80 -13.74
C VAL A 132 20.50 -41.44 -14.18
N VAL A 133 21.06 -41.42 -15.38
CA VAL A 133 21.35 -40.21 -16.14
C VAL A 133 20.00 -39.58 -16.47
N PHE A 134 19.54 -38.65 -15.63
CA PHE A 134 18.61 -37.63 -16.09
C PHE A 134 19.43 -36.45 -16.57
N GLU A 135 19.72 -36.44 -17.88
CA GLU A 135 19.87 -35.17 -18.58
C GLU A 135 18.56 -34.41 -18.38
N HIS A 136 18.60 -33.34 -17.60
CA HIS A 136 17.61 -32.30 -17.67
C HIS A 136 18.33 -31.03 -18.06
N ASP A 137 18.03 -30.64 -19.29
CA ASP A 137 18.54 -29.49 -20.01
C ASP A 137 18.72 -28.26 -19.13
N ALA A 138 19.89 -27.66 -19.31
CA ALA A 138 20.16 -26.29 -18.95
C ALA A 138 19.10 -25.37 -19.58
N GLY A 139 18.25 -24.79 -18.75
CA GLY A 139 17.28 -23.83 -19.26
C GLY A 139 16.26 -23.38 -18.24
N PHE A 140 16.68 -22.78 -17.12
CA PHE A 140 15.82 -21.78 -16.48
C PHE A 140 16.61 -20.65 -15.86
N ALA A 141 16.52 -19.51 -16.54
CA ALA A 141 17.02 -18.22 -16.12
C ALA A 141 16.32 -17.74 -14.85
N LEU A 142 16.99 -16.81 -14.16
CA LEU A 142 16.56 -16.06 -12.99
C LEU A 142 15.07 -15.72 -12.99
N ILE A 143 14.29 -16.33 -12.09
CA ILE A 143 12.97 -15.83 -11.71
C ILE A 143 13.17 -14.85 -10.56
N PHE A 144 13.56 -13.62 -10.91
CA PHE A 144 12.98 -12.45 -10.27
C PHE A 144 11.59 -12.27 -10.89
N PRO A 145 10.47 -12.30 -10.14
CA PRO A 145 9.24 -11.72 -10.63
C PRO A 145 9.22 -10.23 -10.27
N ASP A 146 9.42 -9.41 -11.30
CA ASP A 146 8.57 -8.26 -11.63
C ASP A 146 8.11 -7.34 -10.48
N ILE A 147 8.97 -6.40 -10.09
CA ILE A 147 8.53 -5.07 -9.60
C ILE A 147 8.72 -3.99 -10.69
N CYS A 148 9.32 -4.34 -11.83
CA CYS A 148 9.49 -3.43 -12.95
C CYS A 148 8.64 -3.95 -14.11
N TYR A 149 7.83 -3.09 -14.73
CA TYR A 149 6.88 -3.34 -15.84
C TYR A 149 5.41 -3.59 -15.46
N HIS A 150 4.81 -2.67 -14.70
CA HIS A 150 3.38 -2.34 -14.86
C HIS A 150 3.11 -1.01 -15.58
N LEU A 151 4.11 -0.46 -16.29
CA LEU A 151 3.89 0.65 -17.22
C LEU A 151 4.21 0.20 -18.64
N THR A 152 3.18 0.28 -19.49
CA THR A 152 3.12 0.07 -20.94
C THR A 152 2.93 -1.39 -21.40
N HIS A 153 1.86 -1.60 -22.19
CA HIS A 153 1.49 -2.81 -22.96
C HIS A 153 0.53 -3.81 -22.30
N TYR A 154 -0.67 -3.34 -21.93
CA TYR A 154 -1.86 -4.18 -22.02
C TYR A 154 -2.20 -4.38 -23.50
N LYS A 155 -2.04 -5.62 -23.98
CA LYS A 155 -2.39 -6.08 -25.32
C LYS A 155 -3.88 -6.48 -25.28
N PRO A 156 -4.80 -5.79 -25.97
CA PRO A 156 -6.18 -6.25 -26.02
C PRO A 156 -6.27 -7.49 -26.91
N ALA A 157 -6.86 -8.55 -26.39
CA ALA A 157 -7.36 -9.65 -27.20
C ALA A 157 -8.50 -9.11 -28.07
N ALA A 158 -8.42 -9.40 -29.37
CA ALA A 158 -9.34 -8.94 -30.39
C ALA A 158 -10.78 -9.38 -30.09
N ALA A 159 -11.64 -8.41 -29.83
CA ALA A 159 -13.05 -8.49 -30.16
C ALA A 159 -13.24 -7.50 -31.32
N ASP A 160 -13.68 -8.00 -32.47
CA ASP A 160 -13.99 -7.18 -33.64
C ASP A 160 -15.13 -6.21 -33.30
N ILE A 161 -14.76 -4.96 -32.99
CA ILE A 161 -15.70 -3.85 -32.86
C ILE A 161 -15.72 -3.15 -34.23
N PRO A 162 -16.86 -3.06 -34.92
CA PRO A 162 -16.93 -2.33 -36.17
C PRO A 162 -16.57 -0.85 -35.92
N VAL A 163 -15.52 -0.41 -36.59
CA VAL A 163 -15.10 0.99 -36.65
C VAL A 163 -16.23 1.79 -37.31
N ALA A 164 -16.95 2.56 -36.52
CA ALA A 164 -17.69 3.71 -36.98
C ALA A 164 -17.80 4.73 -35.85
N SER A 165 -17.27 5.92 -36.11
CA SER A 165 -17.50 7.20 -35.40
C SER A 165 -16.26 7.76 -34.68
N ASP A 166 -15.61 8.71 -35.34
CA ASP A 166 -14.63 9.64 -34.79
C ASP A 166 -15.27 10.55 -33.72
N ASN A 167 -15.36 10.08 -32.48
CA ASN A 167 -15.68 10.94 -31.34
C ASN A 167 -15.00 10.41 -30.07
N PRO A 168 -14.15 11.19 -29.36
CA PRO A 168 -13.43 10.70 -28.18
C PRO A 168 -14.41 10.53 -27.02
N ALA A 169 -14.82 9.28 -26.76
CA ALA A 169 -15.66 8.95 -25.62
C ALA A 169 -14.93 9.25 -24.30
N HIS A 170 -15.54 10.11 -23.49
CA HIS A 170 -15.11 10.50 -22.15
C HIS A 170 -15.16 9.27 -21.23
N TYR A 171 -14.12 9.05 -20.40
CA TYR A 171 -13.93 7.88 -19.53
C TYR A 171 -15.13 7.53 -18.60
N ALA A 172 -16.10 8.44 -18.45
CA ALA A 172 -17.28 8.27 -17.61
C ALA A 172 -18.34 7.29 -18.19
N ASP A 173 -18.35 7.05 -19.50
CA ASP A 173 -19.44 6.27 -20.12
C ASP A 173 -19.21 4.74 -20.12
N ALA A 174 -17.96 4.28 -19.93
CA ALA A 174 -17.64 2.85 -19.89
C ALA A 174 -18.20 2.14 -18.64
N ILE A 175 -18.45 2.86 -17.54
CA ILE A 175 -18.95 2.28 -16.28
C ILE A 175 -20.45 1.93 -16.37
N ARG A 176 -21.23 2.65 -17.19
CA ARG A 176 -22.69 2.41 -17.30
C ARG A 176 -23.04 1.17 -18.12
N TYR A 177 -22.14 0.68 -18.97
CA TYR A 177 -22.41 -0.47 -19.83
C TYR A 177 -22.30 -1.83 -19.11
N ASN A 178 -21.46 -1.93 -18.08
CA ASN A 178 -21.26 -3.17 -17.31
C ASN A 178 -22.38 -3.47 -16.27
N ALA A 179 -23.37 -2.59 -16.11
CA ALA A 179 -24.45 -2.77 -15.13
C ALA A 179 -25.71 -3.47 -15.70
N ARG A 180 -25.69 -3.96 -16.95
CA ARG A 180 -26.85 -4.62 -17.59
C ARG A 180 -26.54 -5.96 -18.26
N THR A 181 -25.78 -6.83 -17.60
CA THR A 181 -25.75 -8.25 -17.98
C THR A 181 -25.76 -9.14 -16.72
N PRO A 182 -26.85 -9.88 -16.47
CA PRO A 182 -26.87 -10.85 -15.37
C PRO A 182 -25.95 -12.03 -15.70
N LEU A 183 -25.18 -12.49 -14.70
CA LEU A 183 -24.27 -13.62 -14.76
C LEU A 183 -25.05 -14.90 -15.17
N GLN A 184 -24.62 -15.52 -16.28
CA GLN A 184 -25.16 -16.79 -16.76
C GLN A 184 -24.92 -17.90 -15.71
N GLY A 185 -25.98 -18.58 -15.27
CA GLY A 185 -25.83 -19.82 -14.50
C GLY A 185 -26.80 -20.08 -13.35
N SER A 186 -27.95 -19.41 -13.25
CA SER A 186 -29.03 -19.85 -12.35
C SER A 186 -30.32 -20.15 -13.13
N LEU A 187 -30.96 -21.23 -12.71
CA LEU A 187 -31.98 -22.01 -13.42
C LEU A 187 -33.24 -21.21 -13.80
N LEU A 188 -33.79 -21.54 -14.97
CA LEU A 188 -35.04 -21.02 -15.53
C LEU A 188 -36.24 -21.29 -14.62
N PRO A 189 -37.07 -20.30 -14.27
CA PRO A 189 -38.45 -20.58 -13.90
C PRO A 189 -39.31 -20.69 -15.16
N LEU A 190 -39.97 -21.83 -15.28
CA LEU A 190 -40.99 -22.15 -16.26
C LEU A 190 -42.10 -21.09 -16.34
N THR A 191 -42.40 -20.68 -17.58
CA THR A 191 -43.71 -20.32 -18.16
C THR A 191 -44.76 -19.63 -17.27
N ARG A 192 -45.20 -18.43 -17.68
CA ARG A 192 -46.61 -18.22 -18.05
C ARG A 192 -46.80 -17.07 -19.04
N LEU A 193 -47.36 -17.43 -20.19
CA LEU A 193 -47.87 -16.60 -21.27
C LEU A 193 -49.18 -15.91 -20.84
N VAL A 194 -49.32 -14.59 -21.02
CA VAL A 194 -50.61 -13.92 -21.25
C VAL A 194 -50.36 -12.81 -22.29
N TRP A 195 -51.05 -12.92 -23.43
CA TRP A 195 -51.11 -11.93 -24.51
C TRP A 195 -52.06 -10.78 -24.14
N ALA A 196 -51.83 -9.65 -24.82
CA ALA A 196 -52.72 -8.53 -25.19
C ALA A 196 -53.97 -8.25 -24.33
#